data_AF-A0A401IKS2-F1
#
_entry.id   AF-A0A401IKS2-F1
#
_cell.length_a   1.000
_cell.length_b   1.000
_cell.length_c   1.000
_cell.angle_alpha   90.00
_cell.angle_beta   90.00
_cell.angle_gamma   90.00
#
_symmetry.space_group_name_H-M   'P 1'
#
loop_
_entity.id
_entity.type
_entity.pdbx_description
1 polymer ?
#
loop_
_entity_poly.entity_id
_entity_poly.type
_entity_poly.pdbx_seq_one_letter_code
_entity_poly.pdbx_strand_id
1 'polypeptide(L)'
;MLKSPYIQANKEKIDWEFWDIHVGEADILHRQLVKQAINEIVEADPSTVQELAEGYQNAKHLWETFWGNMYSAARTPELVGVV
;
A
#
# COMPACT_ATOMS: atom_id res chain seq x y z
N MET A 1 10.34 -3.73 14.70
CA MET A 1 10.71 -3.38 13.31
C MET A 1 11.74 -2.26 13.37
N LEU A 2 12.95 -2.48 12.85
CA LEU A 2 13.96 -1.47 12.45
C LEU A 2 15.30 -2.22 12.21
N LYS A 3 15.32 -3.09 11.19
CA LYS A 3 16.54 -3.87 10.82
C LYS A 3 17.26 -3.33 9.58
N SER A 4 16.68 -2.37 8.86
CA SER A 4 17.32 -1.79 7.68
C SER A 4 18.42 -0.81 8.09
N PRO A 5 19.69 -1.05 7.70
CA PRO A 5 20.79 -0.13 8.00
C PRO A 5 20.55 1.28 7.43
N TYR A 6 19.89 1.38 6.27
CA TYR A 6 19.56 2.66 5.64
C TYR A 6 18.55 3.47 6.49
N ILE A 7 17.51 2.82 7.00
CA ILE A 7 16.50 3.49 7.83
C ILE A 7 17.13 3.97 9.13
N GLN A 8 18.02 3.17 9.74
CA GLN A 8 18.73 3.58 10.95
C GLN A 8 19.63 4.80 10.70
N ALA A 9 20.38 4.79 9.59
CA ALA A 9 21.29 5.89 9.23
C ALA A 9 20.58 7.19 8.83
N ASN A 10 19.32 7.12 8.37
CA ASN A 10 18.58 8.27 7.86
C ASN A 10 17.33 8.60 8.69
N LYS A 11 17.23 8.07 9.92
CA LYS A 11 16.04 8.16 10.75
C LYS A 11 15.47 9.58 10.84
N GLU A 12 16.31 10.57 11.13
CA GLU A 12 15.89 11.98 11.30
C GLU A 12 15.48 12.68 9.99
N LYS A 13 15.72 12.05 8.83
CA LYS A 13 15.40 12.59 7.50
C LYS A 13 14.17 11.94 6.86
N ILE A 14 13.69 10.86 7.44
CA ILE A 14 12.51 10.15 6.96
C ILE A 14 11.29 10.91 7.45
N ASP A 15 10.35 11.16 6.54
CA ASP A 15 9.02 11.62 6.91
C ASP A 15 8.25 10.46 7.56
N TRP A 16 8.23 10.49 8.89
CA TRP A 16 7.55 9.46 9.68
C TRP A 16 6.03 9.64 9.69
N GLU A 17 5.50 10.82 9.36
CA GLU A 17 4.05 11.06 9.37
C GLU A 17 3.37 10.17 8.32
N PHE A 18 3.96 10.05 7.13
CA PHE A 18 3.49 9.12 6.11
C PHE A 18 3.45 7.67 6.63
N TRP A 19 4.50 7.24 7.33
CA TRP A 19 4.58 5.88 7.87
C TRP A 19 3.56 5.67 8.99
N ASP A 20 3.46 6.59 9.93
CA ASP A 20 2.56 6.53 11.08
C ASP A 20 1.10 6.47 10.64
N ILE A 21 0.73 7.16 9.56
CA ILE A 21 -0.59 7.02 8.94
C ILE A 21 -0.81 5.61 8.38
N HIS A 22 0.18 5.05 7.69
CA HIS A 22 0.08 3.76 6.97
C HIS A 22 0.41 2.53 7.80
N VAL A 23 0.81 2.68 9.07
CA VAL A 23 0.95 1.57 10.02
C VAL A 23 0.23 1.81 11.36
N GLY A 24 -0.45 2.94 11.49
CA GLY A 24 -1.17 3.35 12.68
C GLY A 24 -2.56 2.76 12.79
N GLU A 25 -3.34 3.31 13.72
CA GLU A 25 -4.66 2.80 14.10
C GLU A 25 -5.66 2.81 12.93
N ALA A 26 -5.62 3.84 12.08
CA ALA A 26 -6.51 3.96 10.93
C ALA A 26 -6.35 2.80 9.95
N ASP A 27 -5.10 2.41 9.66
CA ASP A 27 -4.79 1.30 8.77
C ASP A 27 -5.11 -0.06 9.41
N ILE A 28 -4.95 -0.21 10.73
CA ILE A 28 -5.43 -1.39 11.48
C ILE A 28 -6.95 -1.52 11.35
N LEU A 29 -7.70 -0.45 11.62
CA LEU A 29 -9.16 -0.45 11.54
C LEU A 29 -9.63 -0.76 10.11
N HIS A 30 -9.03 -0.11 9.11
CA HIS A 30 -9.32 -0.37 7.71
C HIS A 30 -9.15 -1.85 7.35
N ARG A 31 -8.03 -2.49 7.74
CA ARG A 31 -7.82 -3.92 7.51
C ARG A 31 -8.89 -4.81 8.15
N GLN A 32 -9.31 -4.47 9.36
CA GLN A 32 -10.36 -5.22 10.06
C GLN A 32 -11.70 -5.13 9.32
N LEU A 33 -12.09 -3.91 8.92
CA LEU A 33 -13.33 -3.66 8.17
C LEU A 33 -13.33 -4.35 6.81
N VAL A 34 -12.23 -4.26 6.05
CA VAL A 34 -12.10 -4.93 4.75
C VAL A 34 -12.18 -6.45 4.91
N LYS A 35 -11.50 -7.02 5.91
CA LYS A 35 -11.57 -8.45 6.19
C LYS A 35 -12.99 -8.90 6.53
N GLN A 36 -13.70 -8.11 7.35
CA GLN A 36 -15.08 -8.40 7.70
C GLN A 36 -15.98 -8.37 6.44
N ALA A 37 -15.88 -7.34 5.61
CA ALA A 37 -16.66 -7.25 4.38
C ALA A 37 -16.39 -8.42 3.41
N ILE A 38 -15.13 -8.83 3.27
CA ILE A 38 -14.77 -10.02 2.47
C ILE A 38 -15.45 -11.28 3.03
N ASN A 39 -15.42 -11.48 4.35
CA ASN A 39 -16.07 -12.62 4.97
C ASN A 39 -17.58 -12.61 4.72
N GLU A 40 -18.24 -11.46 4.88
CA GLU A 40 -19.69 -11.32 4.64
C GLU A 40 -20.06 -11.69 3.19
N ILE A 41 -19.26 -11.26 2.21
CA ILE A 41 -19.47 -11.61 0.79
C ILE A 41 -19.29 -13.11 0.56
N VAL A 42 -18.21 -13.70 1.09
CA VAL A 42 -17.90 -15.12 0.90
C VAL A 42 -18.89 -16.04 1.62
N GLU A 43 -19.37 -15.64 2.80
CA GLU A 43 -20.39 -16.38 3.54
C GLU A 43 -21.75 -16.33 2.82
N ALA A 44 -22.09 -15.20 2.19
CA ALA A 44 -23.32 -15.06 1.41
C ALA A 44 -23.27 -15.85 0.08
N ASP A 45 -22.12 -15.84 -0.60
CA ASP A 45 -21.89 -16.59 -1.83
C ASP A 45 -20.42 -17.03 -1.97
N PRO A 46 -20.10 -18.30 -1.65
CA PRO A 46 -18.75 -18.83 -1.75
C PRO A 46 -18.17 -18.85 -3.18
N SER A 47 -19.01 -18.76 -4.22
CA SER A 47 -18.52 -18.75 -5.61
C SER A 47 -17.76 -17.46 -5.97
N THR A 48 -17.95 -16.40 -5.18
CA THR A 48 -17.30 -15.08 -5.36
C THR A 48 -15.80 -15.06 -5.01
N VAL A 49 -15.28 -16.10 -4.34
CA VAL A 49 -13.88 -16.14 -3.87
C VAL A 49 -12.89 -15.90 -5.00
N GLN A 50 -13.14 -16.45 -6.18
CA GLN A 50 -12.24 -16.29 -7.31
C GLN A 50 -12.24 -14.86 -7.85
N GLU A 51 -13.41 -14.23 -8.00
CA GLU A 51 -13.53 -12.83 -8.42
C GLU A 51 -12.85 -11.88 -7.40
N LEU A 52 -13.05 -12.12 -6.11
CA LEU A 52 -12.37 -11.36 -5.05
C LEU A 52 -10.85 -11.49 -5.13
N ALA A 53 -10.34 -12.69 -5.40
CA ALA A 53 -8.90 -12.91 -5.57
C ALA A 53 -8.35 -12.18 -6.81
N GLU A 54 -9.07 -12.21 -7.93
CA GLU A 54 -8.71 -11.49 -9.15
C GLU A 54 -8.71 -9.96 -8.94
N GLY A 55 -9.74 -9.44 -8.27
CA GLY A 55 -9.82 -8.04 -7.87
C GLY A 55 -8.64 -7.60 -6.99
N TYR A 56 -8.26 -8.45 -6.02
CA TYR A 56 -7.07 -8.20 -5.20
C TYR A 56 -5.78 -8.16 -6.03
N GLN A 57 -5.57 -9.10 -6.95
CA GLN A 57 -4.37 -9.10 -7.80
C GLN A 57 -4.30 -7.84 -8.67
N ASN A 58 -5.43 -7.39 -9.22
CA ASN A 58 -5.49 -6.17 -9.99
C ASN A 58 -5.15 -4.93 -9.14
N ALA A 59 -5.77 -4.80 -7.96
CA ALA A 59 -5.49 -3.69 -7.04
C ALA A 59 -4.02 -3.66 -6.60
N LYS A 60 -3.44 -4.84 -6.31
CA LYS A 60 -2.02 -4.98 -5.99
C LYS A 60 -1.13 -4.54 -7.15
N HIS A 61 -1.44 -4.96 -8.37
CA HIS A 61 -0.68 -4.58 -9.55
C HIS A 61 -0.68 -3.06 -9.78
N LEU A 62 -1.84 -2.42 -9.62
CA LEU A 62 -1.97 -0.96 -9.74
C LEU A 62 -1.14 -0.22 -8.67
N TRP A 63 -1.18 -0.71 -7.43
CA TRP A 63 -0.37 -0.16 -6.35
C TRP A 63 1.14 -0.26 -6.62
N GLU A 64 1.61 -1.43 -7.05
CA GLU A 64 3.03 -1.64 -7.41
C GLU A 64 3.44 -0.75 -8.59
N THR A 65 2.58 -0.61 -9.59
CA THR A 65 2.81 0.26 -10.75
C THR A 65 2.91 1.72 -10.35
N PHE A 66 1.99 2.19 -9.51
CA PHE A 66 2.01 3.56 -9.01
C PHE A 66 3.33 3.90 -8.31
N TRP A 67 3.74 3.08 -7.34
CA TRP A 67 4.99 3.32 -6.60
C TRP A 67 6.23 3.15 -7.47
N GLY A 68 6.21 2.20 -8.41
CA GLY A 68 7.27 2.02 -9.40
C GLY A 68 7.46 3.27 -10.27
N ASN A 69 6.36 3.88 -10.72
CA ASN A 69 6.37 5.11 -11.49
C ASN A 69 6.91 6.28 -10.65
N MET A 70 6.41 6.44 -9.42
CA MET A 70 6.86 7.51 -8.51
C MET A 70 8.35 7.41 -8.21
N TYR A 71 8.84 6.20 -7.92
CA TYR A 71 10.26 5.97 -7.66
C TYR A 71 11.13 6.25 -8.90
N SER A 72 10.64 5.88 -10.09
CA SER A 72 11.36 6.14 -11.35
C SER A 72 11.43 7.63 -11.67
N ALA A 73 10.33 8.35 -11.47
CA ALA A 73 10.27 9.80 -11.64
C ALA A 73 11.23 10.52 -10.68
N ALA A 74 11.25 10.14 -9.39
CA ALA A 74 12.14 10.72 -8.39
C ALA A 74 13.63 10.51 -8.70
N ARG A 75 13.99 9.49 -9.49
CA ARG A 75 15.38 9.21 -9.89
C ARG A 75 15.78 9.78 -11.26
N THR A 76 14.85 10.40 -11.97
CA THR A 76 15.10 10.98 -13.30
C THR A 76 14.75 12.46 -13.25
N PRO A 77 15.71 13.35 -12.93
CA PRO A 77 15.44 14.77 -12.66
C PRO A 77 14.83 15.54 -13.84
N GLU A 78 14.88 15.00 -15.05
CA GLU A 78 14.42 15.65 -16.29
C GLU A 78 12.90 15.67 -16.46
N LEU A 79 12.12 14.99 -15.59
CA LEU A 79 10.65 14.96 -15.65
C LEU A 79 9.94 15.84 -14.61
N VAL A 80 10.67 16.59 -13.77
CA VAL A 80 10.09 17.44 -12.70
C VAL A 80 9.78 18.87 -13.19
N GLY A 81 9.93 19.12 -14.49
CA GLY A 81 9.67 20.44 -15.08
C GLY A 81 8.59 20.40 -16.16
N VAL A 82 7.33 20.13 -15.81
CA VAL A 82 6.10 20.74 -16.37
C VAL A 82 4.93 20.32 -15.45
N VAL A 83 4.58 21.15 -14.46
CA VAL A 83 3.25 21.79 -14.28
C VAL A 83 3.47 23.06 -13.46
#